data_AF-A0A8T0D2H9-F1
#
_entry.id   AF-A0A8T0D2H9-F1
#
_cell.length_a   1.000
_cell.length_b   1.000
_cell.length_c   1.000
_cell.angle_alpha   90.00
_cell.angle_beta   90.00
_cell.angle_gamma   90.00
#
_symmetry.space_group_name_H-M   'P 1'
#
loop_
_entity.id
_entity.type
_entity.pdbx_description
1 polymer ?
#
loop_
_entity_poly.entity_id
_entity_poly.type
_entity_poly.pdbx_seq_one_letter_code
_entity_poly.pdbx_strand_id
1 'polypeptide(L)'
;NSGTHRLYFLCFLVRLLLLESGIVGGEQASNPEVRARRTRRRNYAEERKRRLEEANTALEDEGIMVEIYETIQDELCYKNRLLQREKQKNVSLKMELNDIQSEFEQDRTDYLDTIRRQQRQIELLQTIMDRVQPCIRRDSNYHNLDKIKRMAKYDEQKNEWILPHMTVERTQLPCSLSDATNPYRVGNPTANGGSPDNNDSLDISRAVTLSRDAEKENEEEARFYAKLTSRTQSQPSYFASRRANQLLNDAGEFR
;
A
#
# COMPACT_ATOMS: atom_id res chain seq x y z
N ASN A 1 82.26 92.15 -25.52
CA ASN A 1 81.02 91.62 -24.94
C ASN A 1 80.84 90.10 -24.98
N SER A 2 81.65 89.30 -25.69
CA SER A 2 81.44 87.83 -25.76
C SER A 2 82.04 87.03 -24.60
N GLY A 3 83.11 87.53 -23.96
CA GLY A 3 83.79 86.82 -22.86
C GLY A 3 83.04 86.85 -21.52
N THR A 4 82.38 87.97 -21.21
CA THR A 4 81.61 88.14 -19.97
C THR A 4 80.37 87.25 -19.97
N HIS A 5 79.63 87.16 -21.08
CA HIS A 5 78.46 86.28 -21.18
C HIS A 5 78.81 84.79 -21.03
N ARG A 6 79.97 84.34 -21.53
CA ARG A 6 80.44 82.95 -21.32
C ARG A 6 80.78 82.67 -19.85
N LEU A 7 81.38 83.63 -19.15
CA LEU A 7 81.66 83.54 -17.72
C LEU A 7 80.39 83.47 -16.88
N TYR A 8 79.39 84.32 -17.18
CA TYR A 8 78.09 84.28 -16.48
C TYR A 8 77.34 82.97 -16.73
N PHE A 9 77.39 82.44 -17.97
CA PHE A 9 76.75 81.17 -18.30
C PHE A 9 77.41 79.98 -17.60
N LEU A 10 78.75 79.96 -17.54
CA LEU A 10 79.48 78.91 -16.82
C LEU A 10 79.20 78.97 -15.31
N CYS A 11 79.15 80.17 -14.72
CA CYS A 11 78.83 80.36 -13.31
C CYS A 11 77.39 79.94 -12.98
N PHE A 12 76.45 80.24 -13.88
CA PHE A 12 75.07 79.79 -13.78
C PHE A 12 74.96 78.26 -13.81
N LEU A 13 75.64 77.58 -14.75
CA LEU A 13 75.67 76.12 -14.82
C LEU A 13 76.25 75.47 -13.56
N VAL A 14 77.37 76.00 -13.06
CA VAL A 14 78.00 75.51 -11.82
C VAL A 14 77.05 75.66 -10.63
N ARG A 15 76.35 76.79 -10.52
CA ARG A 15 75.38 77.03 -9.43
C ARG A 15 74.13 76.16 -9.57
N LEU A 16 73.69 75.88 -10.79
CA LEU A 16 72.53 75.02 -11.06
C LEU A 16 72.85 73.56 -10.74
N LEU A 17 74.05 73.07 -11.08
CA LEU A 17 74.53 71.74 -10.71
C LEU A 17 74.64 71.57 -9.18
N LEU A 18 75.13 72.60 -8.49
CA LEU A 18 75.23 72.61 -7.03
C LEU A 18 73.84 72.57 -6.37
N LEU A 19 72.87 73.29 -6.92
CA LEU A 19 71.48 73.26 -6.44
C LEU A 19 70.82 71.91 -6.73
N GLU A 20 70.97 71.36 -7.95
CA GLU A 20 70.43 70.05 -8.33
C GLU A 20 70.88 68.94 -7.37
N SER A 21 72.18 68.92 -7.04
CA SER A 21 72.73 67.95 -6.07
C SER A 21 72.22 68.10 -4.63
N GLY A 22 71.79 69.30 -4.22
CA GLY A 22 71.17 69.52 -2.91
C GLY A 22 69.66 69.24 -2.87
N ILE A 23 68.97 69.42 -4.00
CA ILE A 23 67.51 69.27 -4.11
C ILE A 23 67.13 67.80 -4.35
N VAL A 24 67.94 67.04 -5.09
CA VAL A 24 67.68 65.61 -5.37
C VAL A 24 68.31 64.74 -4.28
N GLY A 25 67.63 64.64 -3.14
CA GLY A 25 67.89 63.60 -2.12
C GLY A 25 68.25 64.08 -0.70
N GLY A 26 68.41 65.39 -0.49
CA GLY A 26 68.68 65.98 0.81
C GLY A 26 70.06 65.65 1.40
N GLU A 27 70.40 66.32 2.50
CA GLU A 27 71.69 66.26 3.24
C GLU A 27 72.17 64.83 3.60
N GLN A 28 71.28 63.84 3.62
CA GLN A 28 71.61 62.43 3.89
C GLN A 28 71.64 61.51 2.64
N ALA A 29 71.52 62.04 1.42
CA ALA A 29 71.57 61.25 0.18
C ALA A 29 72.88 60.45 0.02
N SER A 30 73.99 61.02 0.50
CA SER A 30 75.31 60.40 0.48
C SER A 30 75.67 59.68 1.78
N ASN A 31 74.71 59.48 2.70
CA ASN A 31 74.96 58.69 3.90
C ASN A 31 74.86 57.19 3.58
N PRO A 32 75.98 56.43 3.63
CA PRO A 32 75.98 55.01 3.28
C PRO A 32 75.10 54.17 4.21
N GLU A 33 74.93 54.59 5.47
CA GLU A 33 74.16 53.86 6.48
C GLU A 33 72.64 53.94 6.24
N VAL A 34 72.15 55.13 5.87
CA VAL A 34 70.73 55.36 5.54
C VAL A 34 70.36 54.59 4.27
N ARG A 35 71.27 54.55 3.29
CA ARG A 35 71.12 53.76 2.08
C ARG A 35 71.08 52.27 2.40
N ALA A 36 72.01 51.77 3.20
CA ALA A 36 72.03 50.37 3.65
C ALA A 36 70.75 49.97 4.40
N ARG A 37 70.22 50.84 5.28
CA ARG A 37 68.96 50.60 6.00
C ARG A 37 67.76 50.53 5.06
N ARG A 38 67.69 51.41 4.05
CA ARG A 38 66.63 51.37 3.01
C ARG A 38 66.72 50.10 2.18
N THR A 39 67.92 49.70 1.77
CA THR A 39 68.14 48.45 1.03
C THR A 39 67.73 47.23 1.86
N ARG A 40 68.08 47.16 3.14
CA ARG A 40 67.66 46.06 4.03
C ARG A 40 66.13 45.95 4.13
N ARG A 41 65.43 47.08 4.29
CA ARG A 41 63.96 47.10 4.34
C ARG A 41 63.32 46.68 3.01
N ARG A 42 63.89 47.15 1.90
CA ARG A 42 63.45 46.77 0.56
C ARG A 42 63.63 45.26 0.34
N ASN A 43 64.82 44.73 0.62
CA ASN A 43 65.10 43.29 0.47
C ASN A 43 64.20 42.44 1.37
N TYR A 44 63.91 42.88 2.60
CA TYR A 44 62.99 42.16 3.48
C TYR A 44 61.55 42.15 2.94
N ALA A 45 61.09 43.28 2.39
CA ALA A 45 59.77 43.37 1.77
C ALA A 45 59.69 42.54 0.48
N GLU A 46 60.74 42.57 -0.35
CA GLU A 46 60.86 41.75 -1.56
C GLU A 46 60.89 40.25 -1.22
N GLU A 47 61.63 39.85 -0.19
CA GLU A 47 61.69 38.46 0.28
C GLU A 47 60.34 38.00 0.86
N ARG A 48 59.62 38.88 1.57
CA ARG A 48 58.27 38.58 2.06
C ARG A 48 57.26 38.50 0.92
N LYS A 49 57.39 39.36 -0.09
CA LYS A 49 56.58 39.32 -1.30
C LYS A 49 56.83 38.03 -2.08
N ARG A 50 58.10 37.63 -2.28
CA ARG A 50 58.47 36.37 -2.95
C ARG A 50 57.86 35.15 -2.23
N ARG A 51 57.96 35.09 -0.90
CA ARG A 51 57.36 34.00 -0.12
C ARG A 51 55.84 33.93 -0.22
N LEU A 52 55.17 35.08 -0.34
CA LEU A 52 53.72 35.12 -0.55
C LEU A 52 53.37 34.68 -1.96
N GLU A 53 54.13 35.10 -2.97
CA GLU A 53 53.94 34.69 -4.37
C GLU A 53 54.17 33.19 -4.54
N GLU A 54 55.22 32.60 -3.95
CA GLU A 54 55.48 31.15 -3.97
C GLU A 54 54.37 30.34 -3.30
N ALA A 55 53.84 30.82 -2.16
CA ALA A 55 52.72 30.17 -1.50
C ALA A 55 51.42 30.29 -2.30
N ASN A 56 51.24 31.40 -3.02
CA ASN A 56 50.07 31.62 -3.86
C ASN A 56 50.15 30.80 -5.15
N THR A 57 51.30 30.74 -5.82
CA THR A 57 51.48 29.88 -7.01
C THR A 57 51.37 28.39 -6.69
N ALA A 58 51.76 27.97 -5.49
CA ALA A 58 51.51 26.60 -5.02
C ALA A 58 50.02 26.28 -4.79
N LEU A 59 49.19 27.29 -4.52
CA LEU A 59 47.73 27.17 -4.39
C LEU A 59 47.00 27.39 -5.72
N GLU A 60 47.57 28.22 -6.59
CA GLU A 60 47.11 28.55 -7.95
C GLU A 60 47.66 27.58 -8.99
N ASP A 61 48.23 26.43 -8.58
CA ASP A 61 48.60 25.36 -9.50
C ASP A 61 47.29 24.92 -10.18
N GLU A 62 47.07 25.45 -11.40
CA GLU A 62 45.77 25.47 -12.09
C GLU A 62 45.17 24.05 -12.19
N GLY A 63 46.01 23.02 -12.24
CA GLY A 63 45.60 21.62 -12.21
C GLY A 63 44.94 21.17 -10.90
N ILE A 64 45.47 21.57 -9.74
CA ILE A 64 44.95 21.16 -8.43
C ILE A 64 43.58 21.81 -8.17
N MET A 65 43.44 23.09 -8.49
CA MET A 65 42.18 23.80 -8.31
C MET A 65 41.09 23.25 -9.24
N VAL A 66 41.41 22.97 -10.50
CA VAL A 66 40.50 22.36 -11.47
C VAL A 66 40.06 20.97 -11.00
N GLU A 67 40.96 20.13 -10.53
CA GLU A 67 40.64 18.78 -10.01
C GLU A 67 39.71 18.83 -8.78
N ILE A 68 39.92 19.78 -7.87
CA ILE A 68 39.03 19.98 -6.72
C ILE A 68 37.62 20.40 -7.19
N TYR A 69 37.52 21.31 -8.16
CA TYR A 69 36.23 21.73 -8.69
C TYR A 69 35.52 20.62 -9.46
N GLU A 70 36.24 19.84 -10.28
CA GLU A 70 35.71 18.66 -10.96
C GLU A 70 35.18 17.63 -9.95
N THR A 71 35.96 17.34 -8.90
CA THR A 71 35.55 16.43 -7.82
C THR A 71 34.27 16.91 -7.11
N ILE A 72 34.19 18.21 -6.78
CA ILE A 72 33.01 18.79 -6.14
C ILE A 72 31.80 18.76 -7.08
N GLN A 73 31.99 19.05 -8.37
CA GLN A 73 30.91 18.98 -9.36
C GLN A 73 30.40 17.54 -9.54
N ASP A 74 31.31 16.57 -9.59
CA ASP A 74 30.97 15.15 -9.69
C ASP A 74 30.20 14.67 -8.46
N GLU A 75 30.65 15.04 -7.25
CA GLU A 75 29.92 14.71 -6.03
C GLU A 75 28.53 15.36 -6.03
N LEU A 76 28.42 16.63 -6.41
CA LEU A 76 27.15 17.35 -6.47
C LEU A 76 26.19 16.67 -7.47
N CYS A 77 26.69 16.30 -8.64
CA CYS A 77 25.94 15.54 -9.65
C CYS A 77 25.47 14.19 -9.10
N TYR A 78 26.36 13.45 -8.45
CA TYR A 78 26.05 12.15 -7.83
C TYR A 78 24.95 12.28 -6.75
N LYS A 79 25.10 13.25 -5.83
CA LYS A 79 24.13 13.50 -4.76
C LYS A 79 22.78 13.93 -5.33
N ASN A 80 22.77 14.77 -6.36
CA ASN A 80 21.53 15.20 -7.01
C ASN A 80 20.83 14.01 -7.68
N ARG A 81 21.56 13.15 -8.41
CA ARG A 81 20.99 11.91 -8.99
C ARG A 81 20.43 10.98 -7.92
N LEU A 82 21.13 10.82 -6.80
CA LEU A 82 20.64 10.02 -5.68
C LEU A 82 19.36 10.62 -5.09
N LEU A 83 19.33 11.93 -4.87
CA LEU A 83 18.15 12.64 -4.37
C LEU A 83 16.95 12.49 -5.31
N GLN A 84 17.15 12.60 -6.62
CA GLN A 84 16.07 12.39 -7.59
C GLN A 84 15.54 10.95 -7.54
N ARG A 85 16.43 9.95 -7.42
CA ARG A 85 16.04 8.55 -7.28
C ARG A 85 15.19 8.33 -6.02
N GLU A 86 15.61 8.88 -4.88
CA GLU A 86 14.86 8.75 -3.63
C GLU A 86 13.53 9.52 -3.67
N LYS A 87 13.47 10.69 -4.32
CA LYS A 87 12.21 11.39 -4.59
C LYS A 87 11.27 10.55 -5.44
N GLN A 88 11.77 9.93 -6.51
CA GLN A 88 10.96 9.06 -7.36
C GLN A 88 10.40 7.87 -6.57
N LYS A 89 11.24 7.23 -5.74
CA LYS A 89 10.79 6.16 -4.83
C LYS A 89 9.73 6.66 -3.86
N ASN A 90 9.92 7.85 -3.27
CA ASN A 90 8.94 8.44 -2.35
C ASN A 90 7.59 8.70 -3.03
N VAL A 91 7.60 9.20 -4.27
CA VAL A 91 6.38 9.39 -5.06
C VAL A 91 5.73 8.04 -5.36
N SER A 92 6.50 7.04 -5.79
CA SER A 92 6.00 5.69 -6.04
C SER A 92 5.35 5.07 -4.81
N LEU A 93 6.00 5.17 -3.65
CA LEU A 93 5.46 4.64 -2.38
C LEU A 93 4.19 5.39 -1.94
N LYS A 94 4.12 6.70 -2.18
CA LYS A 94 2.90 7.49 -1.92
C LYS A 94 1.75 7.07 -2.82
N MET A 95 2.03 6.75 -4.09
CA MET A 95 1.04 6.20 -5.00
C MET A 95 0.58 4.82 -4.52
N GLU A 96 1.51 3.92 -4.17
CA GLU A 96 1.16 2.59 -3.62
C GLU A 96 0.30 2.72 -2.35
N LEU A 97 0.63 3.65 -1.45
CA LEU A 97 -0.18 3.91 -0.25
C LEU A 97 -1.60 4.36 -0.61
N ASN A 98 -1.74 5.30 -1.54
CA ASN A 98 -3.04 5.79 -1.97
C ASN A 98 -3.87 4.70 -2.65
N ASP A 99 -3.24 3.87 -3.49
CA ASP A 99 -3.90 2.75 -4.16
C ASP A 99 -4.43 1.74 -3.13
N ILE A 100 -3.59 1.36 -2.18
CA ILE A 100 -3.97 0.46 -1.07
C ILE A 100 -5.09 1.08 -0.24
N GLN A 101 -5.01 2.37 0.08
CA GLN A 101 -6.05 3.03 0.86
C GLN A 101 -7.38 3.07 0.10
N SER A 102 -7.37 3.36 -1.20
CA SER A 102 -8.57 3.32 -2.04
C SER A 102 -9.18 1.92 -2.11
N GLU A 103 -8.34 0.87 -2.19
CA GLU A 103 -8.79 -0.52 -2.15
C GLU A 103 -9.47 -0.83 -0.81
N PHE A 104 -8.87 -0.45 0.32
CA PHE A 104 -9.47 -0.62 1.64
C PHE A 104 -10.80 0.12 1.81
N GLU A 105 -10.92 1.33 1.28
CA GLU A 105 -12.16 2.12 1.34
C GLU A 105 -13.28 1.49 0.50
N GLN A 106 -12.92 0.94 -0.66
CA GLN A 106 -13.84 0.20 -1.53
C GLN A 106 -14.33 -1.08 -0.85
N ASP A 107 -13.40 -1.90 -0.35
CA ASP A 107 -13.72 -3.13 0.37
C ASP A 107 -14.63 -2.85 1.58
N ARG A 108 -14.30 -1.82 2.36
CA ARG A 108 -15.14 -1.38 3.48
C ARG A 108 -16.56 -1.06 3.03
N THR A 109 -16.71 -0.39 1.90
CA THR A 109 -18.03 -0.04 1.34
C THR A 109 -18.78 -1.30 0.93
N ASP A 110 -18.12 -2.24 0.26
CA ASP A 110 -18.71 -3.51 -0.17
C ASP A 110 -19.13 -4.42 1.00
N TYR A 111 -18.32 -4.44 2.08
CA TYR A 111 -18.70 -5.11 3.32
C TYR A 111 -19.94 -4.49 3.95
N LEU A 112 -20.00 -3.16 4.06
CA LEU A 112 -21.17 -2.46 4.58
C LEU A 112 -22.42 -2.73 3.75
N ASP A 113 -22.28 -2.78 2.43
CA ASP A 113 -23.39 -3.10 1.53
C ASP A 113 -23.86 -4.56 1.66
N THR A 114 -22.94 -5.48 1.91
CA THR A 114 -23.27 -6.88 2.20
C THR A 114 -24.05 -7.00 3.50
N ILE A 115 -23.63 -6.30 4.57
CA ILE A 115 -24.37 -6.24 5.83
C ILE A 115 -25.77 -5.67 5.61
N ARG A 116 -25.90 -4.58 4.85
CA ARG A 116 -27.22 -3.98 4.51
C ARG A 116 -28.11 -4.93 3.71
N ARG A 117 -27.54 -5.72 2.79
CA ARG A 117 -28.29 -6.74 2.04
C ARG A 117 -28.75 -7.88 2.95
N GLN A 118 -27.85 -8.40 3.79
CA GLN A 118 -28.17 -9.44 4.76
C GLN A 118 -29.21 -8.99 5.77
N GLN A 119 -29.12 -7.75 6.27
CA GLN A 119 -30.10 -7.17 7.18
C GLN A 119 -31.50 -7.12 6.55
N ARG A 120 -31.61 -6.66 5.30
CA ARG A 120 -32.89 -6.68 4.55
C ARG A 120 -33.43 -8.09 4.36
N GLN A 121 -32.56 -9.08 4.13
CA GLN A 121 -32.96 -10.48 4.02
C GLN A 121 -33.47 -11.04 5.35
N ILE A 122 -32.82 -10.72 6.47
CA ILE A 122 -33.26 -11.10 7.81
C ILE A 122 -34.62 -10.48 8.13
N GLU A 123 -34.81 -9.20 7.83
CA GLU A 123 -36.10 -8.50 8.04
C GLU A 123 -37.23 -9.12 7.21
N LEU A 124 -36.95 -9.49 5.96
CA LEU A 124 -37.90 -10.20 5.10
C LEU A 124 -38.28 -11.55 5.71
N LEU A 125 -37.29 -12.36 6.11
CA LEU A 125 -37.53 -13.67 6.72
C LEU A 125 -38.32 -13.54 8.03
N GLN A 126 -38.00 -12.56 8.87
CA GLN A 126 -38.74 -12.28 10.09
C GLN A 126 -40.20 -11.92 9.78
N THR A 127 -40.43 -11.05 8.80
CA THR A 127 -41.79 -10.67 8.36
C THR A 127 -42.58 -11.87 7.85
N ILE A 128 -41.94 -12.76 7.07
CA ILE A 128 -42.58 -13.99 6.61
C ILE A 128 -42.93 -14.90 7.79
N MET A 129 -42.01 -15.08 8.75
CA MET A 129 -42.27 -15.89 9.94
C MET A 129 -43.44 -15.32 10.76
N ASP A 130 -43.55 -14.00 10.92
CA ASP A 130 -44.65 -13.37 11.65
C ASP A 130 -46.01 -13.62 10.96
N ARG A 131 -46.03 -13.76 9.63
CA ARG A 131 -47.24 -14.12 8.87
C ARG A 131 -47.56 -15.61 8.90
N VAL A 132 -46.55 -16.47 8.94
CA VAL A 132 -46.70 -17.94 8.92
C VAL A 132 -47.00 -18.50 10.32
N GLN A 133 -46.44 -17.91 11.38
CA GLN A 133 -46.60 -18.36 12.77
C GLN A 133 -48.06 -18.64 13.18
N PRO A 134 -49.07 -17.78 12.88
CA PRO A 134 -50.45 -18.06 13.27
C PRO A 134 -51.08 -19.22 12.49
N CYS A 135 -50.52 -19.60 11.34
CA CYS A 135 -50.97 -20.75 10.55
C CYS A 135 -50.48 -22.10 11.13
N ILE A 136 -49.53 -22.08 12.08
CA ILE A 136 -49.02 -23.27 12.73
C ILE A 136 -50.03 -23.78 13.76
N ARG A 137 -50.29 -25.09 13.75
CA ARG A 137 -51.21 -25.75 14.69
C ARG A 137 -50.81 -25.49 16.14
N ARG A 138 -51.81 -25.25 17.00
CA ARG A 138 -51.61 -24.92 18.43
C ARG A 138 -51.01 -26.06 19.25
N ASP A 139 -51.12 -27.30 18.79
CA ASP A 139 -50.58 -28.50 19.44
C ASP A 139 -49.13 -28.81 19.05
N SER A 140 -48.53 -27.98 18.19
CA SER A 140 -47.10 -28.07 17.83
C SER A 140 -46.24 -27.22 18.76
N ASN A 141 -45.07 -27.74 19.15
CA ASN A 141 -44.09 -26.99 19.92
C ASN A 141 -43.61 -25.69 19.22
N TYR A 142 -43.62 -25.67 17.89
CA TYR A 142 -43.25 -24.49 17.08
C TYR A 142 -44.33 -23.40 17.03
N HIS A 143 -45.51 -23.61 17.62
CA HIS A 143 -46.50 -22.53 17.76
C HIS A 143 -45.95 -21.40 18.66
N ASN A 144 -45.13 -21.72 19.67
CA ASN A 144 -44.48 -20.71 20.50
C ASN A 144 -42.99 -20.56 20.13
N LEU A 145 -42.71 -19.65 19.18
CA LEU A 145 -41.35 -19.38 18.71
C LEU A 145 -40.43 -18.85 19.82
N ASP A 146 -40.94 -18.15 20.84
CA ASP A 146 -40.12 -17.64 21.95
C ASP A 146 -39.64 -18.75 22.88
N LYS A 147 -40.42 -19.84 23.01
CA LYS A 147 -39.96 -21.05 23.70
C LYS A 147 -38.85 -21.73 22.90
N ILE A 148 -38.99 -21.83 21.58
CA ILE A 148 -37.98 -22.42 20.69
C ILE A 148 -36.68 -21.61 20.73
N LYS A 149 -36.75 -20.27 20.62
CA LYS A 149 -35.59 -19.38 20.69
C LYS A 149 -34.79 -19.54 21.99
N ARG A 150 -35.47 -19.71 23.13
CA ARG A 150 -34.82 -19.96 24.44
C ARG A 150 -34.13 -21.32 24.54
N MET A 151 -34.63 -22.31 23.81
CA MET A 151 -34.05 -23.65 23.79
C MET A 151 -32.97 -23.83 22.72
N ALA A 152 -32.92 -22.93 21.73
CA ALA A 152 -31.94 -22.95 20.67
C ALA A 152 -30.53 -22.69 21.21
N LYS A 153 -29.55 -23.41 20.65
CA LYS A 153 -28.14 -23.25 20.99
C LYS A 153 -27.34 -23.03 19.72
N TYR A 154 -26.42 -22.08 19.76
CA TYR A 154 -25.48 -21.88 18.66
C TYR A 154 -24.30 -22.84 18.82
N ASP A 155 -24.00 -23.60 17.78
CA ASP A 155 -22.82 -24.46 17.71
C ASP A 155 -21.72 -23.72 16.93
N GLU A 156 -20.68 -23.27 17.65
CA GLU A 156 -19.54 -22.57 17.05
C GLU A 156 -18.68 -23.47 16.15
N GLN A 157 -18.67 -24.79 16.37
CA GLN A 157 -17.85 -25.69 15.55
C GLN A 157 -18.45 -25.90 14.15
N LYS A 158 -19.78 -25.86 14.06
CA LYS A 158 -20.53 -26.04 12.80
C LYS A 158 -21.06 -24.75 12.22
N ASN A 159 -20.99 -23.64 12.96
CA ASN A 159 -21.60 -22.35 12.63
C ASN A 159 -23.10 -22.45 12.31
N GLU A 160 -23.82 -23.26 13.09
CA GLU A 160 -25.26 -23.47 12.89
C GLU A 160 -26.04 -23.35 14.21
N TRP A 161 -27.32 -22.94 14.08
CA TRP A 161 -28.26 -22.98 15.20
C TRP A 161 -28.84 -24.38 15.34
N ILE A 162 -28.70 -24.99 16.51
CA ILE A 162 -29.34 -26.26 16.87
C ILE A 162 -30.70 -25.94 17.48
N LEU A 163 -31.78 -26.33 16.78
CA LEU A 163 -33.16 -26.16 17.23
C LEU A 163 -33.75 -27.47 17.80
N PRO A 164 -34.72 -27.41 18.72
CA PRO A 164 -35.47 -28.59 19.19
C PRO A 164 -36.24 -29.27 18.06
N HIS A 165 -36.34 -30.60 18.08
CA HIS A 165 -37.12 -31.35 17.10
C HIS A 165 -38.61 -30.95 17.12
N MET A 166 -39.29 -30.94 15.97
CA MET A 166 -40.72 -30.65 15.89
C MET A 166 -41.53 -31.79 16.51
N THR A 167 -42.38 -31.48 17.49
CA THR A 167 -43.25 -32.46 18.15
C THR A 167 -44.68 -31.92 18.21
N VAL A 168 -45.64 -32.83 18.10
CA VAL A 168 -47.08 -32.52 18.20
C VAL A 168 -47.64 -33.24 19.41
N GLU A 169 -48.03 -32.49 20.44
CA GLU A 169 -48.60 -33.04 21.66
C GLU A 169 -50.11 -33.24 21.49
N ARG A 170 -50.55 -34.50 21.38
CA ARG A 170 -51.97 -34.81 21.35
C ARG A 170 -52.56 -34.72 22.76
N THR A 171 -53.19 -33.60 23.07
CA THR A 171 -53.98 -33.48 24.31
C THR A 171 -55.25 -34.32 24.17
N GLN A 172 -55.27 -35.52 24.74
CA GLN A 172 -56.52 -36.23 25.00
C GLN A 172 -57.03 -35.78 26.37
N LEU A 173 -58.22 -35.19 26.40
CA LEU A 173 -58.93 -34.97 27.65
C LEU A 173 -59.26 -36.33 28.26
N PRO A 174 -59.13 -36.53 29.59
CA PRO A 174 -59.62 -37.75 30.22
C PRO A 174 -61.11 -37.88 29.91
N CYS A 175 -61.49 -38.90 29.12
CA CYS A 175 -62.89 -39.25 28.99
C CYS A 175 -63.40 -39.60 30.39
N SER A 176 -64.34 -38.80 30.89
CA SER A 176 -65.12 -39.18 32.06
C SER A 176 -65.83 -40.48 31.71
N LEU A 177 -65.33 -41.59 32.24
CA LEU A 177 -66.08 -42.83 32.33
C LEU A 177 -67.14 -42.62 33.42
N SER A 178 -68.16 -41.82 33.11
CA SER A 178 -69.41 -41.89 33.84
C SER A 178 -70.13 -43.14 33.35
N ASP A 179 -70.08 -44.15 34.22
CA ASP A 179 -70.89 -45.34 34.22
C ASP A 179 -72.35 -45.02 33.82
N ALA A 180 -72.77 -45.49 32.66
CA ALA A 180 -74.16 -45.52 32.22
C ALA A 180 -74.37 -46.75 31.35
N THR A 181 -74.58 -47.87 32.04
CA THR A 181 -75.45 -48.99 31.67
C THR A 181 -76.26 -48.75 30.39
N ASN A 182 -75.85 -49.35 29.28
CA ASN A 182 -76.71 -49.50 28.11
C ASN A 182 -76.54 -50.92 27.52
N PRO A 183 -77.47 -51.85 27.77
CA PRO A 183 -77.32 -53.26 27.41
C PRO A 183 -77.94 -53.54 26.04
N TYR A 184 -77.46 -52.91 24.95
CA TYR A 184 -77.83 -53.32 23.59
C TYR A 184 -76.73 -53.00 22.57
N ARG A 185 -75.68 -53.83 22.51
CA ARG A 185 -75.10 -54.26 21.22
C ARG A 185 -74.25 -55.51 21.39
N VAL A 186 -74.86 -56.62 21.02
CA VAL A 186 -74.25 -57.95 20.87
C VAL A 186 -73.74 -58.10 19.43
N GLY A 187 -72.56 -58.72 19.29
CA GLY A 187 -72.06 -59.36 18.07
C GLY A 187 -70.83 -58.66 17.48
N ASN A 188 -69.65 -59.27 17.32
CA ASN A 188 -69.13 -60.61 17.62
C ASN A 188 -67.59 -60.52 17.44
N PRO A 189 -66.77 -61.28 18.18
CA PRO A 189 -65.33 -61.39 17.97
C PRO A 189 -64.96 -62.64 17.17
N THR A 190 -64.07 -62.52 16.17
CA THR A 190 -63.40 -63.68 15.55
C THR A 190 -61.94 -63.34 15.20
N ALA A 191 -61.09 -64.33 15.41
CA ALA A 191 -59.67 -64.27 15.61
C ALA A 191 -58.82 -64.58 14.36
N ASN A 192 -57.53 -64.24 14.47
CA ASN A 192 -56.32 -64.87 13.91
C ASN A 192 -56.11 -65.07 12.39
N GLY A 193 -54.94 -64.58 11.94
CA GLY A 193 -53.99 -65.38 11.15
C GLY A 193 -53.47 -64.76 9.86
N GLY A 194 -52.14 -64.54 9.77
CA GLY A 194 -51.40 -64.47 8.50
C GLY A 194 -50.32 -63.38 8.40
N SER A 195 -49.04 -63.77 8.49
CA SER A 195 -47.87 -62.97 8.09
C SER A 195 -47.65 -63.03 6.55
N PRO A 196 -46.51 -62.54 6.02
CA PRO A 196 -46.36 -61.29 5.28
C PRO A 196 -46.25 -61.51 3.75
N ASP A 197 -46.53 -60.49 2.94
CA ASP A 197 -46.17 -60.53 1.51
C ASP A 197 -45.48 -59.23 1.06
N ASN A 198 -44.26 -59.42 0.55
CA ASN A 198 -43.42 -58.47 -0.17
C ASN A 198 -43.71 -58.57 -1.67
N ASN A 199 -43.97 -57.46 -2.34
CA ASN A 199 -43.35 -57.01 -3.61
C ASN A 199 -44.15 -55.81 -4.13
N ASP A 200 -43.61 -54.60 -4.13
CA ASP A 200 -42.51 -54.09 -4.96
C ASP A 200 -42.91 -53.98 -6.44
N SER A 201 -43.53 -52.84 -6.80
CA SER A 201 -43.86 -52.48 -8.19
C SER A 201 -44.02 -50.96 -8.40
N LEU A 202 -43.47 -50.13 -7.51
CA LEU A 202 -43.62 -48.67 -7.60
C LEU A 202 -42.30 -47.95 -7.31
N ASP A 203 -41.23 -48.25 -8.06
CA ASP A 203 -40.01 -47.43 -7.96
C ASP A 203 -39.16 -47.27 -9.24
N ILE A 204 -39.57 -47.86 -10.38
CA ILE A 204 -38.76 -47.72 -11.61
C ILE A 204 -38.95 -46.33 -12.24
N SER A 205 -40.17 -45.78 -12.23
CA SER A 205 -40.45 -44.47 -12.84
C SER A 205 -39.84 -43.31 -12.06
N ARG A 206 -39.75 -43.44 -10.72
CA ARG A 206 -39.13 -42.48 -9.81
C ARG A 206 -37.60 -42.54 -9.89
N ALA A 207 -37.01 -43.73 -9.92
CA ALA A 207 -35.57 -43.87 -10.06
C ALA A 207 -35.07 -43.31 -11.40
N VAL A 208 -35.81 -43.53 -12.51
CA VAL A 208 -35.43 -43.00 -13.83
C VAL A 208 -35.59 -41.47 -13.91
N THR A 209 -36.57 -40.87 -13.24
CA THR A 209 -36.69 -39.40 -13.16
C THR A 209 -35.57 -38.80 -12.32
N LEU A 210 -35.26 -39.38 -11.15
CA LEU A 210 -34.15 -38.94 -10.30
C LEU A 210 -32.78 -39.10 -10.97
N SER A 211 -32.54 -40.17 -11.72
CA SER A 211 -31.30 -40.35 -12.49
C SER A 211 -31.19 -39.34 -13.63
N ARG A 212 -32.30 -39.05 -14.33
CA ARG A 212 -32.33 -38.09 -15.44
C ARG A 212 -32.20 -36.64 -14.95
N ASP A 213 -32.71 -36.34 -13.76
CA ASP A 213 -32.54 -35.05 -13.10
C ASP A 213 -31.12 -34.89 -12.54
N ALA A 214 -30.52 -35.95 -12.00
CA ALA A 214 -29.11 -35.96 -11.57
C ALA A 214 -28.11 -35.83 -12.72
N GLU A 215 -28.37 -36.46 -13.88
CA GLU A 215 -27.57 -36.28 -15.09
C GLU A 215 -27.67 -34.84 -15.62
N LYS A 216 -28.83 -34.20 -15.48
CA LYS A 216 -29.05 -32.81 -15.88
C LYS A 216 -28.39 -31.81 -14.93
N GLU A 217 -28.40 -32.06 -13.63
CA GLU A 217 -27.63 -31.29 -12.64
C GLU A 217 -26.12 -31.44 -12.89
N ASN A 218 -25.64 -32.64 -13.22
CA ASN A 218 -24.24 -32.87 -13.58
C ASN A 218 -23.82 -32.15 -14.88
N GLU A 219 -24.69 -32.08 -15.88
CA GLU A 219 -24.46 -31.28 -17.09
C GLU A 219 -24.49 -29.77 -16.82
N GLU A 220 -25.37 -29.30 -15.92
CA GLU A 220 -25.44 -27.90 -15.50
C GLU A 220 -24.23 -27.48 -14.66
N GLU A 221 -23.75 -28.35 -13.77
CA GLU A 221 -22.50 -28.19 -13.03
C GLU A 221 -21.29 -28.20 -13.96
N ALA A 222 -21.23 -29.14 -14.93
CA ALA A 222 -20.16 -29.18 -15.93
C ALA A 222 -20.16 -27.90 -16.80
N ARG A 223 -21.33 -27.38 -17.17
CA ARG A 223 -21.46 -26.08 -17.87
C ARG A 223 -21.05 -24.91 -16.98
N PHE A 224 -21.35 -24.96 -15.69
CA PHE A 224 -20.94 -23.93 -14.73
C PHE A 224 -19.41 -23.92 -14.54
N TYR A 225 -18.78 -25.08 -14.37
CA TYR A 225 -17.31 -25.21 -14.31
C TYR A 225 -16.64 -24.83 -15.62
N ALA A 226 -17.22 -25.17 -16.79
CA ALA A 226 -16.73 -24.71 -18.09
C ALA A 226 -16.85 -23.18 -18.25
N LYS A 227 -17.91 -22.57 -17.70
CA LYS A 227 -18.12 -21.11 -17.69
C LYS A 227 -17.16 -20.40 -16.74
N LEU A 228 -16.84 -21.01 -15.60
CA LEU A 228 -15.79 -20.52 -14.70
C LEU A 228 -14.41 -20.63 -15.36
N THR A 229 -14.11 -21.74 -16.03
CA THR A 229 -12.83 -21.96 -16.72
C THR A 229 -12.65 -21.02 -17.93
N SER A 230 -13.73 -20.75 -18.67
CA SER A 230 -13.72 -19.76 -19.75
C SER A 230 -13.59 -18.32 -19.20
N ARG A 231 -14.12 -18.06 -18.00
CA ARG A 231 -13.98 -16.78 -17.30
C ARG A 231 -12.58 -16.59 -16.73
N THR A 232 -11.90 -17.65 -16.26
CA THR A 232 -10.51 -17.56 -15.80
C THR A 232 -9.51 -17.47 -16.94
N GLN A 233 -9.84 -17.98 -18.13
CA GLN A 233 -8.98 -17.84 -19.32
C GLN A 233 -9.16 -16.48 -20.03
N SER A 234 -10.29 -15.79 -19.83
CA SER A 234 -10.59 -14.46 -20.41
C SER A 234 -10.47 -13.29 -19.43
N GLN A 235 -10.34 -13.54 -18.13
CA GLN A 235 -10.04 -12.52 -17.13
C GLN A 235 -8.55 -12.58 -16.79
N PRO A 236 -7.84 -11.43 -16.75
CA PRO A 236 -6.52 -11.39 -16.16
C PRO A 236 -6.66 -11.88 -14.71
N SER A 237 -5.92 -12.93 -14.36
CA SER A 237 -5.97 -13.56 -13.04
C SER A 237 -6.02 -12.52 -11.93
N TYR A 238 -7.10 -12.52 -11.15
CA TYR A 238 -7.37 -11.58 -10.05
C TYR A 238 -6.25 -11.55 -8.99
N PHE A 239 -5.43 -12.60 -8.92
CA PHE A 239 -4.23 -12.72 -8.08
C PHE A 239 -2.90 -12.60 -8.82
N ALA A 240 -2.88 -12.46 -10.15
CA ALA A 240 -1.64 -12.18 -10.86
C ALA A 240 -1.32 -10.70 -10.71
N SER A 241 -0.51 -10.38 -9.71
CA SER A 241 0.11 -9.08 -9.56
C SER A 241 0.68 -8.65 -10.93
N ARG A 242 0.21 -7.52 -11.49
CA ARG A 242 0.68 -7.02 -12.81
C ARG A 242 2.22 -6.91 -12.86
N ARG A 243 2.85 -6.72 -11.70
CA ARG A 243 4.30 -6.75 -11.47
C ARG A 243 4.95 -8.08 -11.90
N ALA A 244 4.31 -9.23 -11.71
CA ALA A 244 4.85 -10.54 -12.12
C ALA A 244 4.92 -10.69 -13.65
N ASN A 245 3.92 -10.18 -14.37
CA ASN A 245 3.92 -10.17 -15.83
C ASN A 245 4.91 -9.12 -16.38
N GLN A 246 5.08 -7.97 -15.71
CA GLN A 246 6.06 -6.95 -16.08
C GLN A 246 7.50 -7.47 -15.93
N LEU A 247 7.81 -8.17 -14.83
CA LEU A 247 9.13 -8.77 -14.59
C LEU A 247 9.46 -9.89 -15.59
N LEU A 248 8.47 -10.67 -16.03
CA LEU A 248 8.65 -11.70 -17.06
C LEU A 248 8.90 -11.09 -18.45
N ASN A 249 8.22 -9.99 -18.78
CA ASN A 249 8.42 -9.28 -20.05
C ASN A 249 9.77 -8.56 -20.10
N ASP A 250 10.14 -7.86 -19.02
CA ASP A 250 11.44 -7.18 -18.92
C ASP A 250 12.62 -8.18 -18.93
N ALA A 251 12.44 -9.39 -18.39
CA ALA A 251 13.45 -10.46 -18.45
C ALA A 251 13.59 -11.11 -19.85
N GLY A 252 12.58 -10.97 -20.71
CA GLY A 252 12.58 -11.49 -22.09
C GLY A 252 13.26 -10.56 -23.11
N GLU A 253 13.30 -9.25 -22.85
CA GLU A 253 13.89 -8.24 -23.76
C GLU A 253 15.42 -8.13 -23.67
N PHE A 254 16.07 -8.81 -22.72
CA PHE A 254 17.53 -8.82 -22.55
C PHE A 254 18.24 -10.06 -23.14
N ARG A 255 17.64 -10.74 -24.14
CA ARG A 255 18.29 -11.86 -24.84
C ARG A 255 18.49 -11.57 -26.33
#